data_AF-A0AAR5QCY8-F1
#
_entry.id   AF-A0AAR5QCY8-F1
#
_cell.length_a   1.000
_cell.length_b   1.000
_cell.length_c   1.000
_cell.angle_alpha   90.00
_cell.angle_beta   90.00
_cell.angle_gamma   90.00
#
_symmetry.space_group_name_H-M   'P 1'
#
loop_
_entity.id
_entity.type
_entity.pdbx_description
1 polymer ?
#
loop_
_entity_poly.entity_id
_entity_poly.type
_entity_poly.pdbx_seq_one_letter_code
_entity_poly.pdbx_strand_id
1 'polypeptide(L)'
;MASEMKYFWDQTTSLWLNGALHGKPACVFTASGSMHGGQESTLLTMLPPLFHHGMMIMGLSNATPALSNTKTGGTPYGASHVSGPRHDQGLSPDEKILCETLIILKQITVDRNPGFFPQKITDHTAGNSETDCTDKSAYGSADNHT
;
A
#
# COMPACT_ATOMS: atom_id res chain seq x y z
N MET A 1 4.93 13.91 -1.73
CA MET A 1 5.04 13.68 -3.20
C MET A 1 5.47 14.96 -3.90
N ALA A 2 5.99 14.89 -5.14
CA ALA A 2 6.30 16.07 -5.95
C ALA A 2 5.02 16.78 -6.46
N SER A 3 5.14 18.05 -6.85
CA SER A 3 4.03 18.85 -7.40
C SER A 3 3.35 18.17 -8.59
N GLU A 4 4.14 17.67 -9.53
CA GLU A 4 3.62 17.01 -10.75
C GLU A 4 2.84 15.73 -10.43
N MET A 5 3.29 14.96 -9.44
CA MET A 5 2.57 13.77 -8.97
C MET A 5 1.22 14.18 -8.35
N LYS A 6 1.19 15.23 -7.54
CA LYS A 6 -0.06 15.75 -6.96
C LYS A 6 -1.00 16.25 -8.05
N TYR A 7 -0.48 16.98 -9.03
CA TYR A 7 -1.24 17.47 -10.18
C TYR A 7 -1.88 16.32 -10.97
N PHE A 8 -1.14 15.22 -11.21
CA PHE A 8 -1.69 14.03 -11.84
C PHE A 8 -2.88 13.46 -11.04
N TRP A 9 -2.75 13.30 -9.73
CA TRP A 9 -3.86 12.81 -8.89
C TRP A 9 -5.07 13.75 -8.92
N ASP A 10 -4.86 15.06 -8.98
CA ASP A 10 -5.95 16.04 -9.06
C ASP A 10 -6.75 15.91 -10.37
N GLN A 11 -6.18 15.33 -11.43
CA GLN A 11 -6.88 15.05 -12.69
C GLN A 11 -7.72 13.76 -12.68
N THR A 12 -7.72 12.99 -11.58
CA THR A 12 -8.38 11.68 -11.50
C THR A 12 -9.84 11.71 -11.02
N THR A 13 -10.47 12.88 -10.95
CA THR A 13 -11.87 13.02 -10.45
C THR A 13 -12.86 12.13 -11.19
N SER A 14 -12.74 11.99 -12.52
CA SER A 14 -13.63 11.12 -13.30
C SER A 14 -13.46 9.64 -12.93
N LEU A 15 -12.23 9.19 -12.68
CA LEU A 15 -11.96 7.81 -12.23
C LEU A 15 -12.51 7.56 -10.83
N TRP A 16 -12.42 8.57 -9.95
CA TRP A 16 -12.97 8.52 -8.60
C TRP A 16 -14.50 8.39 -8.61
N LEU A 17 -15.19 9.27 -9.34
CA LEU A 17 -16.66 9.23 -9.47
C LEU A 17 -17.16 7.91 -10.07
N ASN A 18 -16.40 7.33 -10.99
CA ASN A 18 -16.74 6.06 -11.62
C ASN A 18 -16.32 4.82 -10.80
N GLY A 19 -15.66 5.00 -9.65
CA GLY A 19 -15.12 3.90 -8.85
C GLY A 19 -14.09 3.04 -9.59
N ALA A 20 -13.44 3.58 -10.62
CA ALA A 20 -12.62 2.81 -11.57
C ALA A 20 -11.35 2.20 -10.93
N LEU A 21 -10.93 2.71 -9.77
CA LEU A 21 -9.77 2.25 -9.01
C LEU A 21 -10.13 1.46 -7.74
N HIS A 22 -11.43 1.30 -7.43
CA HIS A 22 -11.87 0.52 -6.28
C HIS A 22 -11.31 -0.91 -6.34
N GLY A 23 -10.72 -1.35 -5.23
CA GLY A 23 -10.19 -2.70 -5.08
C GLY A 23 -8.89 -2.99 -5.80
N LYS A 24 -8.38 -2.04 -6.58
CA LYS A 24 -7.10 -2.25 -7.25
C LYS A 24 -5.97 -2.15 -6.24
N PRO A 25 -4.98 -3.06 -6.28
CA PRO A 25 -3.85 -2.98 -5.38
C PRO A 25 -2.98 -1.78 -5.74
N ALA A 26 -2.54 -1.07 -4.70
CA ALA A 26 -1.64 0.06 -4.79
C ALA A 26 -0.48 -0.10 -3.81
N CYS A 27 0.68 0.39 -4.20
CA CYS A 27 1.84 0.54 -3.34
C CYS A 27 2.52 1.86 -3.68
N VAL A 28 3.31 2.37 -2.74
CA VAL A 28 4.04 3.63 -2.90
C VAL A 28 5.53 3.39 -2.71
N PHE A 29 6.33 4.21 -3.38
CA PHE A 29 7.77 4.23 -3.24
C PHE A 29 8.27 5.67 -3.27
N THR A 30 9.46 5.91 -2.71
CA THR A 30 10.03 7.27 -2.67
C THR A 30 11.56 7.24 -2.70
N ALA A 31 12.18 8.39 -2.90
CA ALA A 31 13.62 8.54 -2.78
C ALA A 31 13.93 9.87 -2.10
N SER A 32 15.00 9.92 -1.33
CA SER A 32 15.48 11.14 -0.68
C SER A 32 16.99 11.29 -0.79
N GLY A 33 17.50 12.51 -0.59
CA GLY A 33 18.94 12.80 -0.56
C GLY A 33 19.61 12.46 0.78
N SER A 34 18.83 12.18 1.83
CA SER A 34 19.36 11.87 3.17
C SER A 34 18.56 10.79 3.87
N MET A 35 19.18 10.12 4.85
CA MET A 35 18.58 9.00 5.60
C MET A 35 17.25 9.35 6.26
N HIS A 36 17.13 10.56 6.81
CA HIS A 36 15.92 11.03 7.49
C HIS A 36 15.21 12.15 6.71
N GLY A 37 15.43 12.24 5.40
CA GLY A 37 14.87 13.27 4.54
C GLY A 37 13.39 13.08 4.18
N GLY A 38 12.60 12.49 5.08
CA GLY A 38 11.15 12.35 4.93
C GLY A 38 10.67 11.15 4.11
N GLN A 39 11.43 10.04 4.07
CA GLN A 39 11.03 8.83 3.35
C GLN A 39 9.67 8.29 3.86
N GLU A 40 9.56 8.05 5.17
CA GLU A 40 8.32 7.56 5.78
C GLU A 40 7.16 8.54 5.66
N SER A 41 7.39 9.82 6.00
CA SER A 41 6.34 10.85 5.95
C SER A 41 5.86 11.10 4.52
N THR A 42 6.74 11.03 3.53
CA THR A 42 6.35 11.14 2.11
C THR A 42 5.48 9.96 1.69
N LEU A 43 5.82 8.74 2.08
CA LEU A 43 5.01 7.56 1.77
C LEU A 43 3.65 7.63 2.46
N LEU A 44 3.61 7.96 3.75
CA LEU A 44 2.37 8.14 4.52
C LEU A 44 1.45 9.19 3.90
N THR A 45 2.00 10.33 3.48
CA THR A 45 1.21 11.40 2.84
C THR A 45 0.82 11.09 1.39
N MET A 46 1.39 10.04 0.78
CA MET A 46 0.96 9.51 -0.51
C MET A 46 -0.20 8.52 -0.39
N LEU A 47 -0.51 8.00 0.80
CA LEU A 47 -1.60 7.04 1.00
C LEU A 47 -3.02 7.63 0.92
N PRO A 48 -3.33 8.84 1.44
CA PRO A 48 -4.69 9.35 1.46
C PRO A 48 -5.37 9.37 0.09
N PRO A 49 -4.75 9.86 -1.00
CA PRO A 49 -5.37 9.80 -2.33
C PRO A 49 -5.76 8.38 -2.75
N LEU A 50 -4.94 7.37 -2.42
CA LEU A 50 -5.20 5.96 -2.73
C LEU A 50 -6.38 5.42 -1.93
N PHE A 51 -6.48 5.79 -0.64
CA PHE A 51 -7.64 5.45 0.19
C PHE A 51 -8.93 6.09 -0.33
N HIS A 52 -8.89 7.36 -0.74
CA HIS A 52 -10.04 8.04 -1.34
C HIS A 52 -10.51 7.38 -2.63
N HIS A 53 -9.59 6.80 -3.40
CA HIS A 53 -9.84 5.99 -4.59
C HIS A 53 -10.21 4.52 -4.29
N GLY A 54 -10.43 4.15 -3.03
CA GLY A 54 -10.86 2.81 -2.62
C GLY A 54 -9.86 1.70 -2.98
N MET A 55 -8.57 2.03 -3.10
CA MET A 55 -7.53 1.08 -3.49
C MET A 55 -7.08 0.21 -2.30
N MET A 56 -6.61 -1.00 -2.59
CA MET A 56 -6.03 -1.90 -1.59
C MET A 56 -4.55 -1.59 -1.40
N ILE A 57 -4.20 -0.94 -0.29
CA ILE A 57 -2.82 -0.52 -0.04
C ILE A 57 -1.97 -1.70 0.48
N MET A 58 -0.84 -1.93 -0.20
CA MET A 58 0.15 -2.94 0.14
C MET A 58 1.47 -2.27 0.52
N GLY A 59 2.01 -2.66 1.67
CA GLY A 59 3.32 -2.24 2.17
C GLY A 59 4.35 -3.36 2.12
N LEU A 60 5.52 -3.10 2.69
CA LEU A 60 6.55 -4.11 2.91
C LEU A 60 6.37 -4.75 4.28
N SER A 61 6.48 -6.07 4.34
CA SER A 61 6.41 -6.82 5.58
C SER A 61 7.79 -6.99 6.20
N ASN A 62 7.87 -6.93 7.53
CA ASN A 62 9.07 -7.28 8.29
C ASN A 62 9.46 -8.77 8.16
N ALA A 63 8.61 -9.59 7.53
CA ALA A 63 8.98 -10.95 7.15
C ALA A 63 10.09 -10.99 6.09
N THR A 64 10.31 -9.89 5.34
CA THR A 64 11.40 -9.78 4.36
C THR A 64 12.68 -9.35 5.07
N PRO A 65 13.72 -10.21 5.17
CA PRO A 65 14.92 -9.91 5.96
C PRO A 65 15.68 -8.66 5.49
N ALA A 66 15.60 -8.34 4.20
CA ALA A 66 16.20 -7.12 3.63
C ALA A 66 15.67 -5.83 4.31
N LEU A 67 14.43 -5.84 4.82
CA LEU A 67 13.84 -4.67 5.47
C LEU A 67 14.44 -4.43 6.86
N SER A 68 14.81 -5.49 7.58
CA SER A 68 15.49 -5.38 8.88
C SER A 68 17.00 -5.14 8.73
N ASN A 69 17.59 -5.59 7.63
CA ASN A 69 19.04 -5.52 7.40
C ASN A 69 19.48 -4.21 6.74
N THR A 70 18.62 -3.59 5.93
CA THR A 70 18.97 -2.36 5.18
C THR A 70 19.54 -1.29 6.09
N LYS A 71 20.61 -0.64 5.60
CA LYS A 71 21.23 0.54 6.22
C LYS A 71 21.02 1.81 5.41
N THR A 72 20.28 1.70 4.30
CA THR A 72 19.99 2.80 3.37
C THR A 72 18.47 3.03 3.35
N GLY A 73 17.82 2.99 2.19
CA GLY A 73 16.37 3.05 2.05
C GLY A 73 15.65 1.72 2.32
N GLY A 74 14.38 1.85 2.66
CA GLY A 74 13.46 0.77 3.01
C GLY A 74 12.58 1.16 4.20
N THR A 75 11.26 1.06 4.05
CA THR A 75 10.30 1.29 5.14
C THR A 75 9.16 0.29 5.06
N PRO A 76 8.44 0.01 6.16
CA PRO A 76 7.23 -0.81 6.10
C PRO A 76 6.13 -0.21 5.19
N TYR A 77 6.11 1.12 5.04
CA TYR A 77 5.13 1.83 4.21
C TYR A 77 5.38 1.71 2.70
N GLY A 78 6.58 1.27 2.29
CA GLY A 78 6.97 1.19 0.90
C GLY A 78 8.48 1.18 0.68
N ALA A 79 8.88 0.76 -0.52
CA ALA A 79 10.28 0.78 -0.93
C ALA A 79 10.79 2.22 -0.98
N SER A 80 12.01 2.44 -0.53
CA SER A 80 12.63 3.75 -0.60
C SER A 80 14.12 3.67 -0.88
N HIS A 81 14.69 4.78 -1.35
CA HIS A 81 16.10 4.88 -1.70
C HIS A 81 16.73 6.16 -1.15
N VAL A 82 17.95 6.02 -0.63
CA VAL A 82 18.77 7.16 -0.20
C VAL A 82 19.87 7.40 -1.23
N SER A 83 19.69 8.45 -2.02
CA SER A 83 20.57 8.81 -3.15
C SER A 83 21.83 9.60 -2.74
N GLY A 84 21.93 9.95 -1.46
CA GLY A 84 22.99 10.80 -0.91
C GLY A 84 22.83 12.29 -1.29
N PRO A 85 23.61 13.19 -0.66
CA PRO A 85 23.47 14.64 -0.84
C PRO A 85 23.73 15.13 -2.27
N ARG A 86 24.46 14.34 -3.07
CA ARG A 86 24.80 14.64 -4.46
C ARG A 86 23.95 13.85 -5.47
N HIS A 87 23.02 13.03 -5.00
CA HIS A 87 22.17 12.17 -5.84
C HIS A 87 22.95 11.23 -6.77
N ASP A 88 24.11 10.76 -6.32
CA ASP A 88 25.05 9.92 -7.06
C ASP A 88 25.16 8.49 -6.51
N GLN A 89 24.47 8.18 -5.41
CA GLN A 89 24.43 6.84 -4.84
C GLN A 89 23.42 5.97 -5.62
N GLY A 90 23.87 4.80 -6.07
CA GLY A 90 23.00 3.82 -6.71
C GLY A 90 22.21 2.99 -5.70
N LEU A 91 21.25 2.19 -6.21
CA LEU A 91 20.45 1.29 -5.38
C LEU A 91 21.31 0.21 -4.72
N SER A 92 21.17 0.07 -3.40
CA SER A 92 21.80 -1.00 -2.63
C SER A 92 21.17 -2.37 -2.97
N PRO A 93 21.85 -3.50 -2.67
CA PRO A 93 21.26 -4.82 -2.86
C PRO A 93 19.94 -5.01 -2.11
N ASP A 94 19.85 -4.51 -0.86
CA ASP A 94 18.62 -4.59 -0.07
C ASP A 94 17.50 -3.77 -0.70
N GLU A 95 17.77 -2.55 -1.17
CA GLU A 95 16.77 -1.69 -1.84
C GLU A 95 16.20 -2.34 -3.09
N LYS A 96 17.02 -3.06 -3.86
CA LYS A 96 16.57 -3.83 -5.03
C LYS A 96 15.60 -4.95 -4.63
N ILE A 97 15.98 -5.74 -3.63
CA ILE A 97 15.14 -6.82 -3.09
C ILE A 97 13.81 -6.27 -2.57
N LEU A 98 13.83 -5.13 -1.88
CA LEU A 98 12.62 -4.50 -1.36
C LEU A 98 11.71 -3.99 -2.49
N CYS A 99 12.27 -3.38 -3.54
CA CYS A 99 11.51 -3.00 -4.73
C CYS A 99 10.86 -4.21 -5.42
N GLU A 100 11.61 -5.30 -5.60
CA GLU A 100 11.08 -6.54 -6.20
C GLU A 100 9.99 -7.18 -5.34
N THR A 101 10.19 -7.22 -4.02
CA THR A 101 9.20 -7.74 -3.06
C THR A 101 7.88 -6.97 -3.15
N LEU A 102 7.95 -5.64 -3.26
CA LEU A 102 6.76 -4.79 -3.36
C LEU A 102 5.94 -5.12 -4.62
N ILE A 103 6.61 -5.40 -5.73
CA ILE A 103 5.97 -5.77 -7.01
C ILE A 103 5.31 -7.14 -6.90
N ILE A 104 5.98 -8.12 -6.31
CA ILE A 104 5.45 -9.48 -6.16
C ILE A 104 4.22 -9.50 -5.25
N LEU A 105 4.23 -8.73 -4.16
CA LEU A 105 3.07 -8.61 -3.26
C LEU A 105 1.84 -8.03 -3.97
N LYS A 106 2.03 -7.10 -4.91
CA LYS A 106 0.94 -6.60 -5.76
C LYS A 106 0.34 -7.73 -6.61
N GLN A 107 1.17 -8.56 -7.22
CA GLN A 107 0.72 -9.64 -8.12
C GLN A 107 -0.05 -10.74 -7.37
N ILE A 108 0.49 -11.17 -6.22
CA ILE A 108 -0.11 -12.24 -5.42
C ILE A 108 -1.51 -11.88 -4.90
N THR A 109 -1.73 -10.62 -4.49
CA THR A 109 -3.05 -10.17 -4.02
C THR A 109 -4.09 -10.16 -5.16
N VAL A 110 -3.68 -9.87 -6.39
CA VAL A 110 -4.56 -9.95 -7.58
C VAL A 110 -4.94 -11.40 -7.87
N ASP A 111 -3.96 -12.31 -7.81
CA ASP A 111 -4.15 -13.70 -8.23
C ASP A 111 -4.89 -14.56 -7.19
N ARG A 112 -4.72 -14.28 -5.89
CA ARG A 112 -5.37 -15.07 -4.82
C ARG A 112 -6.81 -14.66 -4.53
N ASN A 113 -7.31 -13.54 -5.07
CA ASN A 113 -8.59 -13.03 -4.62
C ASN A 113 -9.46 -12.35 -5.70
N PRO A 114 -9.90 -13.08 -6.74
CA PRO A 114 -10.81 -12.54 -7.74
C PRO A 114 -12.23 -12.24 -7.20
N GLY A 115 -12.56 -12.65 -5.97
CA GLY A 115 -13.92 -12.61 -5.41
C GLY A 115 -14.12 -11.78 -4.13
N PHE A 116 -13.12 -11.04 -3.64
CA PHE A 116 -13.22 -10.26 -2.39
C PHE A 116 -13.90 -8.90 -2.53
N PHE A 117 -14.43 -8.59 -3.70
CA PHE A 117 -15.38 -7.50 -3.83
C PHE A 117 -16.80 -8.05 -3.80
N PRO A 118 -17.55 -7.89 -2.69
CA PRO A 118 -18.99 -7.98 -2.78
C PRO A 118 -19.45 -6.85 -3.69
N GLN A 119 -19.90 -7.20 -4.89
CA GLN A 119 -20.65 -6.33 -5.81
C GLN A 119 -22.03 -5.88 -5.25
N LYS A 120 -22.25 -5.98 -3.93
CA LYS A 120 -23.53 -5.77 -3.25
C LYS A 120 -23.40 -4.91 -1.98
N ILE A 121 -22.87 -3.69 -2.10
CA ILE A 121 -23.11 -2.62 -1.10
C ILE A 121 -23.66 -1.36 -1.80
N THR A 122 -24.36 -1.54 -2.91
CA THR A 122 -25.11 -0.47 -3.58
C THR A 122 -26.44 -1.05 -4.07
N ASP A 123 -27.33 -1.41 -3.13
CA ASP A 123 -28.78 -1.59 -3.41
C ASP A 123 -29.61 -1.88 -2.14
N HIS A 124 -29.35 -1.19 -1.02
CA HIS A 124 -30.27 -1.23 0.13
C HIS A 124 -30.41 0.15 0.80
N THR A 125 -30.99 1.10 0.08
CA THR A 125 -31.77 2.20 0.68
C THR A 125 -33.18 2.20 0.11
N ALA A 126 -33.95 1.16 0.46
CA ALA A 126 -35.41 1.17 0.54
C ALA A 126 -35.89 -0.16 1.14
N GLY A 127 -35.93 -0.28 2.47
CA GLY A 127 -36.58 -1.40 3.15
C GLY A 127 -35.87 -1.82 4.43
N ASN A 128 -36.53 -1.60 5.57
CA ASN A 128 -36.14 -2.03 6.90
C ASN A 128 -35.78 -3.52 6.96
N SER A 129 -34.56 -3.84 7.41
CA SER A 129 -34.28 -4.98 8.30
C SER A 129 -32.84 -4.89 8.82
N GLU A 130 -32.70 -4.91 10.14
CA GLU A 130 -31.43 -5.03 10.86
C GLU A 130 -30.65 -6.26 10.37
N THR A 131 -29.39 -6.07 9.96
CA THR A 131 -28.42 -7.17 9.84
C THR A 131 -27.16 -6.81 10.62
N ASP A 132 -27.25 -7.21 11.89
CA ASP A 132 -26.22 -7.61 12.84
C ASP A 132 -24.79 -7.78 12.28
N CYS A 133 -23.90 -6.87 12.68
CA CYS A 133 -22.45 -6.99 12.52
C CYS A 133 -21.87 -7.94 13.58
N THR A 134 -22.17 -9.23 13.51
CA THR A 134 -21.52 -10.24 14.36
C THR A 134 -21.19 -11.55 13.63
N ASP A 135 -20.51 -11.48 12.49
CA ASP A 135 -19.83 -12.69 11.99
C ASP A 135 -18.44 -12.83 12.63
N LYS A 136 -18.43 -13.48 13.79
CA LYS A 136 -17.24 -14.03 14.45
C LYS A 136 -16.80 -15.29 13.69
N SER A 137 -16.03 -15.15 12.61
CA SER A 137 -15.43 -16.33 11.96
C SER A 137 -14.16 -16.04 11.15
N ALA A 138 -13.11 -15.48 11.77
CA ALA A 138 -11.78 -15.46 11.13
C ALA A 138 -10.53 -15.34 12.04
N TYR A 139 -10.63 -15.57 13.35
CA TYR A 139 -9.43 -15.72 14.21
C TYR A 139 -9.44 -17.10 14.87
N GLY A 140 -8.80 -18.07 14.20
CA GLY A 140 -8.57 -19.42 14.72
C GLY A 140 -7.14 -19.59 15.25
N SER A 141 -7.07 -20.19 16.44
CA SER A 141 -5.93 -20.84 17.12
C SER A 141 -4.66 -20.02 17.44
N ALA A 142 -4.64 -19.47 18.67
CA ALA A 142 -3.41 -19.41 19.45
C ALA A 142 -3.35 -20.68 20.31
N ASP A 143 -2.51 -21.62 19.91
CA ASP A 143 -2.22 -22.83 20.68
C ASP A 143 -1.28 -22.44 21.84
N ASN A 144 -1.82 -22.47 23.06
CA ASN A 144 -1.07 -22.26 24.29
C ASN A 144 -0.89 -23.64 24.94
N HIS A 145 0.29 -24.23 24.81
CA HIS A 145 0.69 -25.38 25.61
C HIS A 145 1.57 -24.91 26.77
N THR A 146 1.13 -25.35 27.95
CA THR A 146 1.81 -25.46 29.25
C THR A 146 3.31 -25.67 29.21
#